data_AF-A0A949N8A0-F1
#
_entry.id   AF-A0A949N8A0-F1
#
_cell.length_a   1.000
_cell.length_b   1.000
_cell.length_c   1.000
_cell.angle_alpha   90.00
_cell.angle_beta   90.00
_cell.angle_gamma   90.00
#
_symmetry.space_group_name_H-M   'P 1'
#
loop_
_entity.id
_entity.type
_entity.pdbx_description
1 polymer ?
#
loop_
_entity_poly.entity_id
_entity_poly.type
_entity_poly.pdbx_seq_one_letter_code
_entity_poly.pdbx_strand_id
1 'polypeptide(L)'
;MKKIVIILVAGATLCASIYGSWYYFVETLYLSEIIGQTENPMANIMINLLDFDTELTRYDVHQLKSKAEYWNNRIDEVNSIQDPELWAKEQEKLFAEMMDDPSMKKIIDKVIGFGTEAVMLVLESIRIF
;
A
#
# COMPACT_ATOMS: atom_id res chain seq x y z
N MET A 1 17.02 16.99 -42.54
CA MET A 1 16.10 17.57 -41.52
C MET A 1 14.99 16.61 -41.10
N LYS A 2 14.07 16.17 -41.99
CA LYS A 2 12.95 15.26 -41.60
C LYS A 2 13.40 13.99 -40.86
N LYS A 3 14.47 13.32 -41.30
CA LYS A 3 15.02 12.12 -40.63
C LYS A 3 15.56 12.40 -39.21
N ILE A 4 16.18 13.56 -39.01
CA ILE A 4 16.71 13.97 -37.69
C ILE A 4 15.55 14.26 -36.74
N VAL A 5 14.51 14.94 -37.21
CA VAL A 5 13.30 15.20 -36.41
C VAL A 5 12.61 13.89 -36.02
N ILE A 6 12.49 12.93 -36.94
CA ILE A 6 11.90 11.61 -36.64
C ILE A 6 12.70 10.87 -35.55
N ILE A 7 14.04 10.87 -35.66
CA ILE A 7 14.90 10.22 -34.66
C ILE A 7 14.75 10.90 -33.29
N LEU A 8 14.69 12.23 -33.24
CA LEU A 8 14.51 12.97 -31.99
C LEU A 8 13.14 12.68 -31.34
N VAL A 9 12.06 12.66 -32.13
CA VAL A 9 10.73 12.34 -31.62
C VAL A 9 10.66 10.89 -31.14
N ALA A 10 11.18 9.93 -31.92
CA ALA A 10 11.22 8.53 -31.51
C ALA A 10 12.03 8.32 -30.23
N GLY A 11 13.19 8.99 -30.11
CA GLY A 11 14.01 8.96 -28.90
C GLY A 11 13.30 9.54 -27.69
N ALA A 12 12.64 10.69 -27.83
CA ALA A 12 11.86 11.30 -26.75
C ALA A 12 10.71 10.41 -26.28
N THR A 13 9.97 9.79 -27.20
CA THR A 13 8.88 8.85 -26.87
C THR A 13 9.42 7.61 -26.15
N LEU A 14 10.55 7.04 -26.59
CA LEU A 14 11.20 5.91 -25.92
C LEU A 14 11.61 6.28 -24.49
N CYS A 15 12.27 7.42 -24.29
CA CYS A 15 12.66 7.89 -22.96
C CYS A 15 11.43 8.10 -22.06
N ALA A 16 10.36 8.71 -22.58
CA ALA A 16 9.12 8.91 -21.82
C ALA A 16 8.47 7.58 -21.41
N SER A 17 8.42 6.59 -22.30
CA SER A 17 7.86 5.26 -22.01
C SER A 17 8.69 4.47 -21.00
N ILE A 18 10.02 4.56 -21.08
CA ILE A 18 10.94 3.93 -20.13
C ILE A 18 10.77 4.57 -18.74
N TYR A 19 10.77 5.90 -18.69
CA TYR A 19 10.58 6.63 -17.44
C TYR A 19 9.22 6.35 -16.83
N GLY A 20 8.14 6.36 -17.63
CA GLY A 20 6.79 6.05 -17.15
C GLY A 20 6.67 4.63 -16.60
N SER A 21 7.30 3.65 -17.26
CA SER A 21 7.34 2.27 -16.77
C SER A 21 8.11 2.16 -15.45
N TRP A 22 9.28 2.81 -15.37
CA TRP A 22 10.10 2.80 -14.15
C TRP A 22 9.35 3.48 -12.98
N TYR A 23 8.77 4.65 -13.21
CA TYR A 23 7.98 5.41 -12.23
C TYR A 23 6.79 4.61 -11.68
N TYR A 24 6.13 3.82 -12.53
CA TYR A 24 4.90 3.12 -12.12
C TYR A 24 5.15 1.73 -11.51
N PHE A 25 6.15 1.00 -12.01
CA PHE A 25 6.39 -0.41 -11.66
C PHE A 25 7.69 -0.67 -10.88
N VAL A 26 8.58 0.32 -10.75
CA VAL A 26 9.91 0.11 -10.14
C VAL A 26 10.15 1.05 -8.97
N GLU A 27 9.76 2.33 -9.11
CA GLU A 27 9.90 3.30 -8.02
C GLU A 27 9.01 2.90 -6.85
N THR A 28 9.63 2.70 -5.68
CA THR A 28 8.97 2.37 -4.42
C THR A 28 8.53 3.65 -3.72
N LEU A 29 7.48 3.52 -2.91
CA LEU A 29 6.86 4.63 -2.20
C LEU A 29 7.15 4.54 -0.70
N TYR A 30 7.34 5.70 -0.10
CA TYR A 30 7.36 5.84 1.34
C TYR A 30 5.95 5.79 1.92
N LEU A 31 5.83 5.46 3.21
CA LEU A 31 4.55 5.32 3.89
C LEU A 31 3.72 6.62 3.81
N SER A 32 4.39 7.77 3.94
CA SER A 32 3.78 9.10 3.82
C SER A 32 3.20 9.37 2.43
N GLU A 33 3.81 8.84 1.37
CA GLU A 33 3.33 8.98 -0.01
C GLU A 33 2.11 8.09 -0.29
N ILE A 34 1.97 7.00 0.48
CA ILE A 34 0.82 6.12 0.40
C ILE A 34 -0.32 6.71 1.18
N ILE A 35 -0.18 6.91 2.50
CA ILE A 35 -1.26 7.35 3.39
C ILE A 35 -1.70 8.79 3.10
N GLY A 36 -0.77 9.63 2.62
CA GLY A 36 -1.02 11.05 2.39
C GLY A 36 -1.13 11.85 3.69
N GLN A 37 -1.59 13.10 3.59
CA GLN A 37 -1.82 13.95 4.76
C GLN A 37 -3.20 13.70 5.32
N THR A 38 -3.28 13.33 6.60
CA THR A 38 -4.53 13.17 7.33
C THR A 38 -4.94 14.50 7.98
N GLU A 39 -6.23 14.69 8.29
CA GLU A 39 -6.68 15.85 9.08
C GLU A 39 -6.23 15.80 10.55
N ASN A 40 -5.79 14.62 11.04
CA ASN A 40 -5.36 14.42 12.41
C ASN A 40 -3.85 14.72 12.56
N PRO A 41 -3.47 15.79 13.30
CA PRO A 41 -2.07 16.18 13.47
C PRO A 41 -1.22 15.09 14.14
N MET A 42 -1.82 14.33 15.07
CA MET A 42 -1.13 13.26 15.78
C MET A 42 -0.82 12.08 14.86
N ALA A 43 -1.75 11.75 13.96
CA ALA A 43 -1.54 10.72 12.94
C ALA A 43 -0.45 11.15 11.95
N ASN A 44 -0.43 12.40 11.51
CA ASN A 44 0.63 12.92 10.64
C ASN A 44 2.01 12.87 11.30
N ILE A 45 2.10 13.13 12.60
CA ILE A 45 3.36 13.01 13.36
C ILE A 45 3.82 11.54 13.38
N MET A 46 2.92 10.59 13.62
CA MET A 46 3.25 9.17 13.63
C MET A 46 3.66 8.65 12.25
N ILE A 47 2.95 9.07 11.19
CA ILE A 47 3.28 8.72 9.80
C ILE A 47 4.67 9.24 9.43
N ASN A 48 5.01 10.48 9.81
CA ASN A 48 6.34 11.05 9.55
C ASN A 48 7.45 10.40 10.40
N LEU A 49 7.13 9.95 11.62
CA LEU A 49 8.08 9.22 12.47
C LEU A 49 8.34 7.79 11.97
N LEU A 50 7.36 7.19 11.32
CA LEU A 50 7.40 5.86 10.74
C LEU A 50 7.49 5.90 9.21
N ASP A 51 8.08 6.96 8.64
CA ASP A 51 8.15 7.11 7.19
C ASP A 51 9.27 6.24 6.61
N PHE A 52 8.94 4.98 6.34
CA PHE A 52 9.85 3.99 5.77
C PHE A 52 9.51 3.68 4.31
N ASP A 53 10.50 3.19 3.56
CA ASP A 53 10.28 2.62 2.22
C ASP A 53 9.43 1.35 2.35
N THR A 54 8.21 1.43 1.83
CA THR A 54 7.21 0.36 1.92
C THR A 54 7.48 -0.79 0.95
N GLU A 55 8.44 -0.62 0.03
CA GLU A 55 8.67 -1.49 -1.13
C GLU A 55 7.45 -1.66 -2.05
N LEU A 56 6.42 -0.82 -1.86
CA LEU A 56 5.25 -0.77 -2.71
C LEU A 56 5.51 0.17 -3.88
N THR A 57 5.25 -0.36 -5.06
CA THR A 57 5.22 0.44 -6.29
C THR A 57 3.87 1.11 -6.43
N ARG A 58 3.75 2.09 -7.34
CA ARG A 58 2.45 2.68 -7.68
C ARG A 58 1.47 1.64 -8.23
N TYR A 59 1.97 0.63 -8.93
CA TYR A 59 1.18 -0.52 -9.35
C TYR A 59 0.63 -1.31 -8.15
N ASP A 60 1.46 -1.58 -7.13
CA ASP A 60 1.01 -2.28 -5.92
C ASP A 60 -0.06 -1.46 -5.18
N VAL A 61 0.13 -0.15 -5.04
CA VAL A 61 -0.87 0.75 -4.45
C VAL A 61 -2.18 0.73 -5.25
N HIS A 62 -2.10 0.69 -6.58
CA HIS A 62 -3.29 0.57 -7.41
C HIS A 62 -4.03 -0.76 -7.17
N GLN A 63 -3.29 -1.87 -7.00
CA GLN A 63 -3.87 -3.17 -6.67
C GLN A 63 -4.48 -3.22 -5.26
N LEU A 64 -3.86 -2.55 -4.29
CA LEU A 64 -4.43 -2.41 -2.95
C LEU A 64 -5.73 -1.60 -2.99
N LYS A 65 -5.74 -0.47 -3.71
CA LYS A 65 -6.93 0.35 -3.90
C LYS A 65 -8.06 -0.40 -4.59
N SER A 66 -7.77 -1.21 -5.60
CA SER A 66 -8.80 -2.00 -6.29
C SER A 66 -9.44 -3.07 -5.40
N LYS A 67 -8.77 -3.47 -4.31
CA LYS A 67 -9.24 -4.43 -3.31
C LYS A 67 -9.65 -3.78 -1.99
N ALA A 68 -9.61 -2.45 -1.87
CA ALA A 68 -9.86 -1.76 -0.60
C ALA A 68 -11.24 -2.09 -0.02
N GLU A 69 -12.28 -2.11 -0.87
CA GLU A 69 -13.64 -2.48 -0.45
C GLU A 69 -13.70 -3.92 0.10
N TYR A 70 -13.03 -4.88 -0.54
CA TYR A 70 -12.95 -6.25 -0.04
C TYR A 70 -12.32 -6.30 1.36
N TRP A 71 -11.17 -5.64 1.54
CA TRP A 71 -10.48 -5.65 2.82
C TRP A 71 -11.26 -4.94 3.92
N ASN A 72 -11.89 -3.81 3.61
CA ASN A 72 -12.74 -3.09 4.57
C ASN A 72 -13.91 -3.97 5.02
N ASN A 73 -14.61 -4.60 4.08
CA ASN A 73 -15.73 -5.50 4.40
C ASN A 73 -15.25 -6.71 5.24
N ARG A 74 -14.14 -7.34 4.87
CA ARG A 74 -13.60 -8.48 5.59
C ARG A 74 -13.17 -8.11 7.02
N ILE A 75 -12.53 -6.96 7.21
CA ILE A 75 -12.17 -6.43 8.53
C ILE A 75 -13.43 -6.17 9.37
N ASP A 76 -14.46 -5.57 8.77
CA ASP A 76 -15.72 -5.29 9.46
C ASP A 76 -16.49 -6.55 9.84
N GLU A 77 -16.49 -7.57 8.99
CA GLU A 77 -17.02 -8.89 9.31
C GLU A 77 -16.33 -9.49 10.54
N VAL A 78 -14.99 -9.50 10.56
CA VAL A 78 -14.24 -10.02 11.71
C VAL A 78 -14.53 -9.20 12.98
N ASN A 79 -14.49 -7.87 12.90
CA ASN A 79 -14.73 -6.99 14.04
C ASN A 79 -16.15 -7.05 14.59
N SER A 80 -17.12 -7.49 13.78
CA SER A 80 -18.52 -7.66 14.22
C SER A 80 -18.77 -8.91 15.07
N ILE A 81 -17.79 -9.84 15.14
CA ILE A 81 -17.90 -11.09 15.89
C ILE A 81 -17.85 -10.81 17.40
N GLN A 82 -18.92 -11.18 18.12
CA GLN A 82 -19.01 -10.98 19.57
C GLN A 82 -18.35 -12.10 20.40
N ASP A 83 -18.29 -13.31 19.84
CA ASP A 83 -17.67 -14.47 20.50
C ASP A 83 -16.13 -14.33 20.44
N PRO A 84 -15.43 -14.22 21.59
CA PRO A 84 -13.99 -14.02 21.62
C PRO A 84 -13.17 -15.16 21.01
N GLU A 85 -13.60 -16.42 21.16
CA GLU A 85 -12.88 -17.57 20.61
C GLU A 85 -13.03 -17.63 19.10
N LEU A 86 -14.24 -17.36 18.60
CA LEU A 86 -14.51 -17.27 17.17
C LEU A 86 -13.80 -16.07 16.53
N TRP A 87 -13.82 -14.92 17.22
CA TRP A 87 -13.14 -13.71 16.77
C TRP A 87 -11.64 -13.93 16.59
N ALA A 88 -10.96 -14.51 17.58
CA ALA A 88 -9.53 -14.78 17.50
C ALA A 88 -9.19 -15.69 16.31
N LYS A 89 -10.02 -16.71 16.07
CA LYS A 89 -9.84 -17.63 14.94
C LYS A 89 -10.05 -16.96 13.58
N GLU A 90 -11.07 -16.11 13.45
CA GLU A 90 -11.31 -15.36 12.22
C GLU A 90 -10.26 -14.28 11.99
N GLN A 91 -9.70 -13.70 13.05
CA GLN A 91 -8.59 -12.76 12.98
C GLN A 91 -7.31 -13.44 12.47
N GLU A 92 -7.01 -14.67 12.92
CA GLU A 92 -5.88 -15.45 12.39
C GLU A 92 -6.05 -15.76 10.90
N LYS A 93 -7.27 -16.10 10.46
CA LYS A 93 -7.57 -16.30 9.04
C LYS A 93 -7.41 -15.03 8.22
N LEU A 94 -7.94 -13.90 8.71
CA LEU A 94 -7.79 -12.61 8.06
C LEU A 94 -6.32 -12.27 7.85
N PHE A 95 -5.51 -12.47 8.88
CA PHE A 95 -4.07 -12.24 8.78
C PHE A 95 -3.41 -13.17 7.75
N ALA A 96 -3.77 -14.45 7.71
CA ALA A 96 -3.28 -15.39 6.70
C ALA A 96 -3.70 -14.98 5.28
N GLU A 97 -4.96 -14.58 5.07
CA GLU A 97 -5.47 -14.05 3.79
C GLU A 97 -4.67 -12.83 3.33
N MET A 98 -4.32 -11.92 4.25
CA MET A 98 -3.49 -10.75 3.93
C MET A 98 -2.04 -11.11 3.60
N MET A 99 -1.47 -12.14 4.24
CA MET A 99 -0.12 -12.64 3.93
C MET A 99 -0.03 -13.35 2.58
N ASP A 100 -1.15 -13.88 2.08
CA ASP A 100 -1.25 -14.47 0.75
C ASP A 100 -1.37 -13.39 -0.36
N ASP A 101 -1.80 -12.17 -0.03
CA ASP A 101 -1.80 -11.04 -0.96
C ASP A 101 -0.40 -10.40 -1.04
N PRO A 102 0.26 -10.38 -2.22
CA PRO A 102 1.64 -9.88 -2.33
C PRO A 102 1.81 -8.41 -1.94
N SER A 103 0.79 -7.57 -2.17
CA SER A 103 0.86 -6.15 -1.87
C SER A 103 0.60 -5.89 -0.38
N MET A 104 -0.32 -6.63 0.26
CA MET A 104 -0.52 -6.55 1.71
C MET A 104 0.65 -7.14 2.48
N LYS A 105 1.20 -8.27 2.02
CA LYS A 105 2.37 -8.91 2.62
C LYS A 105 3.54 -7.94 2.76
N LYS A 106 3.85 -7.14 1.73
CA LYS A 106 4.93 -6.14 1.80
C LYS A 106 4.73 -5.14 2.94
N ILE A 107 3.51 -4.64 3.14
CA ILE A 107 3.17 -3.74 4.26
C ILE A 107 3.36 -4.49 5.58
N ILE A 108 2.79 -5.68 5.69
CA ILE A 108 2.82 -6.47 6.93
C ILE A 108 4.24 -6.83 7.33
N ASP A 109 5.07 -7.30 6.39
CA ASP A 109 6.47 -7.67 6.64
C ASP A 109 7.28 -6.47 7.17
N LYS A 110 6.99 -5.25 6.71
CA LYS A 110 7.63 -4.02 7.20
C LYS A 110 7.10 -3.59 8.56
N VAL A 111 5.79 -3.69 8.77
CA VAL A 111 5.14 -3.19 9.99
C VAL A 111 5.29 -4.16 11.17
N ILE A 112 5.38 -5.47 10.92
CA ILE A 112 5.66 -6.50 11.95
C ILE A 112 6.95 -6.20 12.70
N GLY A 113 7.96 -5.64 12.03
CA GLY A 113 9.22 -5.22 12.67
C GLY A 113 9.02 -4.18 13.78
N PHE A 114 7.91 -3.46 13.78
CA PHE A 114 7.51 -2.46 14.78
C PHE A 114 6.51 -2.99 15.82
N GLY A 115 6.08 -4.26 15.71
CA GLY A 115 5.12 -4.90 16.60
C GLY A 115 3.71 -4.99 16.02
N THR A 116 2.91 -5.94 16.54
CA THR A 116 1.55 -6.23 16.04
C THR A 116 0.58 -5.05 16.22
N GLU A 117 0.80 -4.19 17.20
CA GLU A 117 0.02 -2.97 17.42
C GLU A 117 0.22 -1.95 16.29
N ALA A 118 1.43 -1.85 15.74
CA ALA A 118 1.71 -1.00 14.59
C ALA A 118 0.99 -1.52 13.33
N VAL A 119 0.87 -2.84 13.18
CA VAL A 119 0.15 -3.46 12.06
C VAL A 119 -1.31 -3.06 12.11
N MET A 120 -1.93 -3.12 13.28
CA MET A 120 -3.33 -2.73 13.46
C MET A 120 -3.55 -1.23 13.21
N LEU A 121 -2.64 -0.36 13.65
CA LEU A 121 -2.70 1.09 13.38
C LEU A 121 -2.55 1.40 11.88
N VAL A 122 -1.66 0.70 11.18
CA VAL A 122 -1.50 0.85 9.73
C VAL A 122 -2.76 0.35 9.00
N LEU A 123 -3.33 -0.78 9.41
CA LEU A 123 -4.60 -1.28 8.85
C LEU A 123 -5.76 -0.31 9.08
N GLU A 124 -5.87 0.28 10.28
CA GLU A 124 -6.88 1.30 10.57
C GLU A 124 -6.68 2.59 9.78
N SER A 125 -5.43 3.00 9.53
CA SER A 125 -5.15 4.17 8.69
C SER A 125 -5.33 3.90 7.19
N ILE A 126 -5.15 2.66 6.73
CA ILE A 126 -5.51 2.23 5.37
C ILE A 126 -7.03 2.25 5.17
N ARG A 127 -7.83 2.07 6.23
CA ARG A 127 -9.30 2.20 6.21
C ARG A 127 -9.79 3.60 5.79
N ILE A 128 -8.88 4.59 5.68
CA ILE A 128 -9.15 5.93 5.15
C ILE A 128 -9.16 5.93 3.59
N PHE A 129 -8.84 4.81 2.94
CA PHE A 129 -9.03 4.61 1.50
C PHE A 129 -10.43 4.11 1.12
#